data_AF-A0A822GDR8-F1
#
_entry.id   AF-A0A822GDR8-F1
#
_cell.length_a   1.000
_cell.length_b   1.000
_cell.length_c   1.000
_cell.angle_alpha   90.00
_cell.angle_beta   90.00
_cell.angle_gamma   90.00
#
_symmetry.space_group_name_H-M   'P 1'
#
loop_
_entity.id
_entity.type
_entity.pdbx_description
1 polymer ?
#
loop_
_entity_poly.entity_id
_entity_poly.type
_entity_poly.pdbx_seq_one_letter_code
_entity_poly.pdbx_strand_id
1 'polypeptide(L)' 'MSQPDQIGYTAMINCYGLNGMGNEAVELFRQMPTSLINDFTYVCVLNACSHSGLVDVARSIFNTIQIKSPIIYTTMVLA' A
#
# COMPACT_ATOMS: atom_id res chain seq x y z
N MET A 1 -1.28 21.65 -13.89
CA MET A 1 -1.73 20.57 -12.99
C MET A 1 -0.49 19.92 -12.44
N SER A 2 -0.21 20.10 -11.14
CA SER A 2 0.95 19.50 -10.47
C SER A 2 0.81 17.98 -10.56
N GLN A 3 1.79 17.29 -11.12
CA GLN A 3 1.78 15.83 -11.13
C GLN A 3 1.72 15.35 -9.67
N PRO A 4 0.82 14.40 -9.33
CA PRO A 4 0.78 13.86 -7.98
C PRO A 4 2.13 13.24 -7.65
N ASP A 5 2.71 13.68 -6.55
CA ASP A 5 3.99 13.22 -6.05
C ASP A 5 3.80 11.99 -5.16
N GLN A 6 4.92 11.39 -4.74
CA GLN A 6 4.95 10.22 -3.86
C GLN A 6 4.08 10.40 -2.60
N ILE A 7 4.05 11.62 -2.03
CA ILE A 7 3.29 11.94 -0.83
C ILE A 7 1.79 11.90 -1.12
N GLY A 8 1.35 12.52 -2.22
CA GLY A 8 -0.05 12.54 -2.63
C GLY A 8 -0.64 11.16 -2.86
N TYR A 9 0.06 10.30 -3.62
CA TYR A 9 -0.37 8.92 -3.83
C TYR A 9 -0.47 8.13 -2.52
N THR A 10 0.58 8.23 -1.69
CA THR A 10 0.62 7.45 -0.45
C THR A 10 -0.45 7.91 0.54
N ALA A 11 -0.71 9.23 0.63
CA ALA A 11 -1.79 9.78 1.45
C ALA A 11 -3.16 9.26 1.00
N MET A 12 -3.42 9.22 -0.31
CA MET A 12 -4.67 8.71 -0.87
C MET A 12 -4.86 7.20 -0.60
N ILE A 13 -3.82 6.40 -0.81
CA ILE A 13 -3.84 4.95 -0.50
C ILE A 13 -4.17 4.73 0.99
N ASN A 14 -3.54 5.50 1.87
CA ASN A 14 -3.80 5.43 3.30
C ASN A 14 -5.24 5.81 3.65
N CYS A 15 -5.75 6.89 3.07
CA CYS A 15 -7.14 7.31 3.27
C CYS A 15 -8.13 6.24 2.81
N TYR A 16 -7.91 5.61 1.66
CA TYR A 16 -8.75 4.49 1.21
C TYR A 16 -8.70 3.32 2.19
N GLY A 17 -7.51 2.95 2.67
CA GLY A 17 -7.34 1.90 3.68
C GLY A 17 -8.10 2.17 4.98
N LEU A 18 -8.02 3.40 5.50
CA LEU A 18 -8.73 3.80 6.72
C LEU A 18 -10.26 3.78 6.58
N ASN A 19 -10.79 3.90 5.36
CA ASN A 19 -12.22 3.87 5.07
C ASN A 19 -12.70 2.46 4.65
N GLY A 20 -11.87 1.43 4.75
CA GLY A 20 -12.22 0.06 4.32
C GLY A 20 -12.34 -0.10 2.80
N MET A 21 -11.82 0.86 2.03
CA MET A 21 -11.83 0.87 0.56
C MET A 21 -10.54 0.22 0.02
N GLY A 22 -10.27 -1.02 0.44
CA GLY A 22 -9.02 -1.70 0.12
C GLY A 22 -8.81 -1.96 -1.37
N ASN A 23 -9.88 -2.17 -2.14
CA ASN A 23 -9.78 -2.39 -3.58
C ASN A 23 -9.31 -1.12 -4.30
N GLU A 24 -9.86 0.03 -3.92
CA GLU A 24 -9.50 1.35 -4.44
C GLU A 24 -8.07 1.74 -4.05
N ALA A 25 -7.66 1.41 -2.81
CA ALA A 25 -6.28 1.57 -2.37
C ALA A 25 -5.30 0.77 -3.24
N VAL A 26 -5.63 -0.49 -3.56
CA VAL A 26 -4.82 -1.38 -4.41
C VAL A 26 -4.79 -0.89 -5.86
N GLU A 27 -5.93 -0.46 -6.39
CA GLU A 27 -6.01 0.05 -7.76
C GLU A 27 -5.16 1.31 -7.93
N LEU A 28 -5.23 2.25 -6.97
CA LEU A 28 -4.39 3.43 -6.98
C LEU A 28 -2.90 3.09 -6.84
N PHE A 29 -2.56 2.13 -5.97
CA PHE A 29 -1.18 1.64 -5.83
C PHE A 29 -0.63 1.08 -7.15
N ARG A 30 -1.44 0.31 -7.90
CA ARG A 30 -1.03 -0.25 -9.20
C ARG A 30 -0.83 0.81 -10.28
N GLN A 31 -1.48 1.97 -10.16
CA GLN A 31 -1.31 3.10 -11.08
C GLN A 31 -0.13 3.99 -10.71
N MET A 32 0.45 3.83 -9.51
CA MET A 32 1.55 4.64 -9.04
C MET A 32 2.85 4.30 -9.82
N PRO A 33 3.58 5.30 -10.33
CA PRO A 33 4.88 5.06 -10.97
C PRO A 33 5.83 4.36 -10.00
N THR A 34 6.50 3.30 -10.46
CA THR A 34 7.41 2.50 -9.61
C THR A 34 8.54 3.33 -9.01
N SER A 35 8.96 4.42 -9.67
CA SER A 35 9.95 5.37 -9.18
C SER A 35 9.51 6.19 -7.96
N LEU A 36 8.22 6.25 -7.68
CA LEU A 36 7.65 6.98 -6.55
C LEU A 36 7.31 6.05 -5.37
N ILE A 37 7.33 4.73 -5.56
CA ILE A 37 6.96 3.78 -4.51
C ILE A 37 8.09 3.70 -3.47
N ASN A 38 7.75 3.89 -2.20
CA ASN A 38 8.65 3.67 -1.07
C ASN A 38 8.08 2.65 -0.07
N ASP A 39 8.86 2.34 0.96
CA ASP A 39 8.45 1.43 2.04
C ASP A 39 7.13 1.85 2.70
N PHE A 40 6.89 3.15 2.85
CA PHE A 40 5.66 3.66 3.46
C PHE A 40 4.43 3.42 2.58
N THR A 41 4.55 3.57 1.25
CA THR A 41 3.50 3.21 0.30
C THR A 41 3.10 1.73 0.44
N TYR A 42 4.08 0.84 0.55
CA TYR A 42 3.82 -0.60 0.78
C TYR A 42 3.09 -0.85 2.09
N VAL A 43 3.48 -0.18 3.18
CA VAL A 43 2.79 -0.28 4.48
C VAL A 43 1.32 0.14 4.34
N CYS A 44 1.05 1.28 3.69
CA CYS A 44 -0.32 1.77 3.52
C CYS A 44 -1.20 0.80 2.72
N VAL A 45 -0.71 0.25 1.60
CA VAL A 45 -1.51 -0.68 0.79
C VAL A 45 -1.68 -2.03 1.48
N LEU A 46 -0.69 -2.51 2.23
CA LEU A 46 -0.80 -3.75 3.02
C LEU A 46 -1.82 -3.60 4.16
N ASN A 47 -1.81 -2.47 4.87
CA ASN A 47 -2.83 -2.17 5.88
C ASN A 47 -4.23 -2.08 5.25
N ALA A 48 -4.36 -1.41 4.10
CA ALA A 48 -5.64 -1.33 3.40
C ALA A 48 -6.18 -2.73 3.03
N CYS A 49 -5.29 -3.63 2.58
CA CYS A 49 -5.65 -5.01 2.30
C CYS A 49 -6.06 -5.78 3.56
N SER A 50 -5.33 -5.60 4.66
CA SER A 50 -5.65 -6.23 5.96
C SER A 50 -7.04 -5.85 6.46
N HIS A 51 -7.34 -4.55 6.53
CA HIS A 51 -8.64 -4.06 6.97
C HIS A 51 -9.80 -4.47 6.07
N SER A 52 -9.53 -4.78 4.80
CA SER A 52 -10.54 -5.15 3.81
C SER A 52 -10.61 -6.65 3.54
N GLY A 53 -9.85 -7.48 4.27
CA GLY A 53 -9.82 -8.94 4.09
C GLY A 53 -9.17 -9.41 2.78
N LEU A 54 -8.40 -8.56 2.10
CA LEU A 54 -7.75 -8.84 0.81
C LEU A 54 -6.41 -9.56 1.00
N VAL A 55 -6.41 -10.68 1.73
CA VAL A 55 -5.19 -11.38 2.18
C VAL A 55 -4.33 -11.85 1.01
N ASP A 56 -4.95 -12.39 -0.05
CA ASP A 56 -4.21 -12.86 -1.23
C ASP A 56 -3.53 -11.72 -1.99
N VAL A 57 -4.18 -10.56 -2.04
CA VAL A 57 -3.63 -9.34 -2.65
C VAL A 57 -2.47 -8.82 -1.82
N ALA A 58 -2.63 -8.75 -0.50
CA ALA A 58 -1.57 -8.36 0.42
C ALA A 58 -0.34 -9.25 0.24
N ARG A 59 -0.55 -10.57 0.14
CA ARG A 59 0.53 -11.55 -0.08
C ARG A 59 1.23 -11.35 -1.42
N SER A 60 0.46 -11.11 -2.49
CA SER A 60 1.03 -10.82 -3.81
C SER A 60 1.91 -9.57 -3.77
N ILE A 61 1.44 -8.49 -3.15
CA ILE A 61 2.22 -7.24 -3.02
C ILE A 61 3.45 -7.45 -2.14
N PHE A 62 3.32 -8.15 -1.01
CA PHE A 62 4.45 -8.44 -0.13
C PHE A 62 5.57 -9.22 -0.83
N ASN A 63 5.20 -10.12 -1.75
CA ASN A 63 6.16 -10.89 -2.54
C ASN A 63 6.91 -10.05 -3.59
N THR A 64 6.36 -8.92 -4.05
CA THR A 64 7.08 -8.03 -4.99
C THR A 64 8.17 -7.22 -4.29
N ILE A 65 8.10 -7.06 -2.96
CA ILE A 65 9.05 -6.29 -2.16
C ILE A 65 10.37 -7.07 -2.06
N GLN A 66 11.39 -6.58 -2.78
CA GLN A 66 12.74 -7.18 -2.83
C GLN A 66 13.47 -7.03 -1.50
N ILE A 67 13.42 -5.84 -0.90
CA ILE A 67 14.05 -5.52 0.38
C ILE A 67 12.95 -5.26 1.39
N LYS A 68 12.75 -6.20 2.30
CA LYS A 68 11.72 -6.10 3.33
C LYS A 68 12.31 -5.39 4.54
N SER A 69 12.00 -4.11 4.70
CA SER A 69 12.37 -3.35 5.90
C SER A 69 11.61 -3.87 7.13
N PRO A 70 12.15 -3.72 8.36
CA PRO A 70 11.47 -4.15 9.59
C PRO A 70 10.05 -3.59 9.73
N ILE A 71 9.81 -2.38 9.21
CA ILE A 71 8.52 -1.68 9.20
C ILE A 71 7.46 -2.45 8.37
N ILE A 72 7.89 -3.13 7.30
CA ILE A 72 6.98 -3.90 6.43
C ILE A 72 6.60 -5.21 7.13
N TYR A 73 7.54 -5.83 7.86
CA TYR A 73 7.26 -7.03 8.65
C TYR A 73 6.28 -6.79 9.79
N THR A 74 6.41 -5.67 10.52
CA THR A 74 5.48 -5.35 11.62
C THR A 74 4.06 -5.11 11.11
N THR A 75 3.91 -4.56 9.90
CA THR A 75 2.61 -4.36 9.26
C THR A 75 1.90 -5.70 8.97
N MET A 76 2.65 -6.73 8.58
CA MET A 76 2.09 -8.07 8.34
C MET A 76 1.72 -8.82 9.62
N VAL A 77 2.30 -8.46 10.77
CA VAL A 77 2.00 -9.08 12.09
C VAL A 77 0.75 -8.45 12.74
N LEU A 78 0.37 -7.23 12.33
CA LEU A 78 -0.84 -6.54 12.81
C LEU A 78 -2.10 -6.87 12.00
N ALA A 79 -1.97 -7.65 10.93
CA ALA A 79 -3.04 -8.16 10.08
C ALA A 79 -3.46 -9.58 10.48
#